data_AF-A0A7T4UKL1-F1
#
_entry.id   AF-A0A7T4UKL1-F1
#
_cell.length_a   1.000
_cell.length_b   1.000
_cell.length_c   1.000
_cell.angle_alpha   90.00
_cell.angle_beta   90.00
_cell.angle_gamma   90.00
#
_symmetry.space_group_name_H-M   'P 1'
#
loop_
_entity.id
_entity.type
_entity.pdbx_description
1 polymer ?
#
loop_
_entity_poly.entity_id
_entity_poly.type
_entity_poly.pdbx_seq_one_letter_code
_entity_poly.pdbx_strand_id
1 'polypeptide(L)'
;MKPTIIKNMEELENSQLLSKIAREASIGANRENRALGLHIQLVEDGYVIEKFADGSKRTIKKLEKVKSKVSLKKGSVLCLKQKS
;
A
#
# COMPACT_ATOMS: atom_id res chain seq x y z
N MET A 1 6.72 35.07 3.14
CA MET A 1 7.18 33.80 2.55
C MET A 1 7.61 32.88 3.68
N LYS A 2 7.00 31.70 3.85
CA LYS A 2 7.47 30.71 4.84
C LYS A 2 8.82 30.13 4.37
N PRO A 3 9.84 30.02 5.23
CA PRO A 3 11.12 29.41 4.86
C PRO A 3 10.93 27.92 4.50
N THR A 4 11.64 27.47 3.47
CA THR A 4 11.52 26.13 2.87
C THR A 4 11.68 24.98 3.87
N ILE A 5 12.47 25.18 4.92
CA ILE A 5 12.72 24.17 5.97
C ILE A 5 11.45 23.88 6.78
N ILE A 6 10.65 24.92 7.10
CA ILE A 6 9.41 24.77 7.88
C ILE A 6 8.35 24.02 7.06
N LYS A 7 8.26 24.29 5.75
CA LYS A 7 7.34 23.56 4.84
C LYS A 7 7.65 22.06 4.79
N ASN A 8 8.93 21.68 4.73
CA ASN A 8 9.34 20.28 4.66
C ASN A 8 9.07 19.51 5.97
N MET A 9 9.16 20.18 7.14
CA MET A 9 8.78 19.56 8.42
C MET A 9 7.26 19.38 8.54
N GLU A 10 6.46 20.40 8.15
CA GLU A 10 4.99 20.29 8.11
C GLU A 10 4.54 19.13 7.19
N GLU A 11 5.18 18.93 6.03
CA GLU A 11 4.89 17.81 5.12
C GLU A 11 5.22 16.44 5.71
N LEU A 12 6.33 16.32 6.45
CA LEU A 12 6.74 15.07 7.08
C LEU A 12 5.78 14.67 8.21
N GLU A 13 5.41 15.63 9.06
CA GLU A 13 4.44 15.42 10.15
C GLU A 13 3.06 15.02 9.60
N ASN A 14 2.62 15.68 8.53
CA ASN A 14 1.37 15.33 7.84
C ASN A 14 1.42 13.91 7.24
N SER A 15 2.55 13.52 6.64
CA SER A 15 2.73 12.16 6.12
C SER A 15 2.68 11.11 7.23
N GLN A 16 3.30 11.38 8.39
CA GLN A 16 3.25 10.50 9.55
C GLN A 16 1.83 10.38 10.11
N LEU A 17 1.09 11.49 10.21
CA LEU A 17 -0.30 11.50 10.65
C LEU A 17 -1.19 10.68 9.70
N LEU A 18 -1.06 10.89 8.38
CA LEU A 18 -1.78 10.11 7.38
C LEU A 18 -1.45 8.61 7.48
N SER A 19 -0.18 8.27 7.71
CA SER A 19 0.24 6.88 7.88
C SER A 19 -0.41 6.22 9.11
N LYS A 20 -0.54 6.99 10.20
CA LYS A 20 -1.19 6.54 11.44
C LYS A 20 -2.68 6.32 11.24
N ILE A 21 -3.37 7.29 10.64
CA ILE A 21 -4.81 7.19 10.32
C ILE A 21 -5.07 6.00 9.40
N ALA A 22 -4.26 5.84 8.34
CA ALA A 22 -4.38 4.71 7.42
C ALA A 22 -4.17 3.36 8.13
N ARG A 23 -3.22 3.29 9.07
CA ARG A 23 -2.97 2.09 9.88
C ARG A 23 -4.16 1.76 10.78
N GLU A 24 -4.72 2.74 11.47
CA GLU A 24 -5.88 2.55 12.34
C GLU A 24 -7.12 2.11 11.55
N ALA A 25 -7.39 2.76 10.41
CA ALA A 25 -8.47 2.35 9.50
C ALA A 25 -8.28 0.93 8.97
N SER A 26 -7.05 0.56 8.60
CA SER A 26 -6.73 -0.80 8.15
C SER A 26 -7.00 -1.84 9.25
N ILE A 27 -6.63 -1.54 10.50
CA ILE A 27 -6.92 -2.42 11.64
C ILE A 27 -8.43 -2.59 11.84
N GLY A 28 -9.20 -1.49 11.76
CA GLY A 28 -10.66 -1.52 11.86
C GLY A 28 -11.30 -2.41 10.79
N ALA A 29 -10.98 -2.15 9.52
CA ALA A 29 -11.49 -2.93 8.40
C ALA A 29 -11.14 -4.41 8.51
N ASN A 30 -9.93 -4.76 8.94
CA ASN A 30 -9.53 -6.15 9.15
C ASN A 30 -10.34 -6.84 10.25
N ARG A 31 -10.70 -6.12 11.32
CA ARG A 31 -11.55 -6.66 12.40
C ARG A 31 -12.98 -6.91 11.90
N GLU A 32 -13.55 -5.95 11.18
CA GLU A 32 -14.88 -6.07 10.59
C GLU A 32 -14.95 -7.23 9.59
N ASN A 33 -13.97 -7.33 8.69
CA ASN A 33 -13.88 -8.43 7.74
C ASN A 33 -13.81 -9.79 8.45
N ARG A 34 -13.04 -9.88 9.54
CA ARG A 34 -12.98 -11.10 10.36
C ARG A 34 -14.32 -11.43 11.00
N ALA A 35 -15.03 -10.43 11.54
CA ALA A 35 -16.35 -10.62 12.12
C ALA A 35 -17.39 -11.08 11.08
N LEU A 36 -17.28 -10.60 9.84
CA LEU A 36 -18.15 -10.96 8.72
C LEU A 36 -17.73 -12.24 7.98
N GLY A 37 -16.62 -12.88 8.37
CA GLY A 37 -16.11 -14.06 7.68
C GLY A 37 -15.54 -13.78 6.28
N LEU A 38 -15.24 -12.52 5.97
CA LEU A 38 -14.72 -12.09 4.67
C LEU A 38 -13.22 -12.38 4.57
N HIS A 39 -12.81 -12.94 3.43
CA HIS A 39 -11.41 -13.09 3.09
C HIS A 39 -10.87 -11.76 2.53
N ILE A 40 -9.63 -11.45 2.87
CA ILE A 40 -8.95 -10.23 2.41
C ILE A 40 -7.68 -10.58 1.66
N GLN A 41 -7.41 -9.86 0.58
CA GLN A 41 -6.15 -9.96 -0.16
C GLN A 41 -5.24 -8.80 0.21
N LEU A 42 -3.99 -9.13 0.51
CA LEU A 42 -2.99 -8.14 0.88
C LEU A 42 -1.61 -8.52 0.39
N VAL A 43 -0.73 -7.51 0.32
CA VAL A 43 0.66 -7.71 -0.09
C VAL A 43 1.53 -7.83 1.17
N GLU A 44 2.15 -8.98 1.36
CA GLU A 44 3.07 -9.28 2.47
C GLU A 44 4.35 -9.89 1.88
N ASP A 45 5.52 -9.35 2.23
CA ASP A 45 6.84 -9.86 1.81
C ASP A 45 7.05 -10.06 0.30
N GLY A 46 6.40 -9.22 -0.52
CA GLY A 46 6.47 -9.34 -1.97
C GLY A 46 5.61 -10.48 -2.52
N TYR A 47 4.62 -10.96 -1.76
CA TYR A 47 3.60 -11.89 -2.21
C TYR A 47 2.22 -11.25 -2.05
N VAL A 48 1.33 -11.56 -2.98
CA VAL A 48 -0.11 -11.37 -2.79
C VAL A 48 -0.60 -12.59 -2.01
N ILE A 49 -1.12 -12.36 -0.82
CA ILE A 49 -1.65 -13.39 0.06
C ILE A 49 -3.12 -13.11 0.38
N GLU A 50 -3.87 -14.17 0.56
CA GLU A 50 -5.25 -14.16 1.03
C GLU A 50 -5.26 -14.57 2.50
N LYS A 51 -5.86 -13.74 3.37
CA LYS A 51 -6.11 -14.09 4.77
C LYS A 51 -7.58 -14.39 4.96
N PHE A 52 -7.84 -15.55 5.55
CA PHE A 52 -9.18 -15.99 5.91
C PHE A 52 -9.51 -15.60 7.35
N ALA A 53 -10.80 -15.58 7.69
CA ALA A 53 -11.27 -15.18 9.02
C ALA A 53 -10.85 -16.16 10.15
N ASP A 54 -10.57 -17.41 9.79
CA ASP A 54 -10.02 -18.46 10.66
C ASP A 54 -8.54 -18.24 11.02
N GLY A 55 -7.87 -17.28 10.36
CA GLY A 55 -6.46 -16.97 10.53
C GLY A 55 -5.53 -17.73 9.58
N SER A 56 -6.06 -18.61 8.73
CA SER A 56 -5.29 -19.27 7.69
C SER A 56 -4.85 -18.26 6.61
N LYS A 57 -3.71 -18.54 5.98
CA LYS A 57 -3.14 -17.73 4.90
C LYS A 57 -2.96 -18.60 3.66
N ARG A 58 -3.31 -18.06 2.49
CA ARG A 58 -3.04 -18.68 1.19
C ARG A 58 -2.22 -17.74 0.32
N THR A 59 -1.08 -18.21 -0.17
CA THR A 59 -0.28 -17.45 -1.13
C THR A 59 -0.92 -17.54 -2.51
N ILE A 60 -1.28 -16.39 -3.10
CA ILE A 60 -1.86 -16.33 -4.45
C ILE A 60 -0.74 -16.22 -5.48
N LYS A 61 0.16 -15.26 -5.32
CA LYS A 61 1.19 -14.96 -6.33
C LYS A 61 2.40 -14.25 -5.73
N LYS A 62 3.58 -14.53 -6.26
CA LYS A 62 4.80 -13.74 -6.00
C LYS A 62 4.82 -12.48 -6.86
N LEU A 63 5.06 -11.32 -6.25
CA LEU A 63 5.31 -10.06 -6.94
C LEU A 63 6.75 -10.02 -7.41
N GLU A 64 6.94 -10.10 -8.72
CA GLU A 64 8.24 -9.88 -9.33
C GLU A 64 8.41 -8.40 -9.63
N LYS A 65 9.46 -7.81 -9.06
CA LYS A 65 9.85 -6.44 -9.38
C LYS A 65 10.55 -6.44 -10.73
N VAL A 66 9.86 -5.99 -11.76
CA VAL A 66 10.45 -5.81 -13.09
C VAL A 66 11.06 -4.41 -13.17
N LYS A 67 12.37 -4.32 -13.45
CA LYS A 67 12.99 -3.03 -13.74
C LYS A 67 12.40 -2.48 -15.03
N SER A 68 11.92 -1.23 -14.99
CA SER A 68 11.54 -0.52 -16.21
C SER A 68 12.78 -0.39 -17.10
N LYS A 69 12.72 -0.87 -18.35
CA LYS A 69 13.78 -0.62 -19.36
C LYS A 69 13.84 0.84 -19.82
N VAL A 70 12.98 1.69 -19.26
CA VAL A 70 12.82 3.10 -19.62
C VAL A 70 13.39 3.95 -18.49
N SER A 71 14.26 4.89 -18.85
CA SER A 71 14.75 5.93 -17.93
C SER A 71 13.66 6.98 -17.76
N LEU A 72 13.01 6.99 -16.60
CA LEU A 72 11.93 7.93 -16.26
C LEU A 72 12.51 9.11 -15.48
N LYS A 73 12.26 10.34 -15.95
CA LYS A 73 12.61 11.55 -15.19
C LYS A 73 11.68 11.70 -13.98
N LYS A 74 12.14 12.36 -12.92
CA LYS A 74 11.30 12.68 -11.74
C LYS A 74 10.05 13.43 -12.20
N GLY A 75 8.86 12.97 -11.78
CA GLY A 75 7.57 13.52 -12.20
C GLY A 75 6.96 12.88 -13.45
N SER A 76 7.59 11.86 -14.05
CA SER A 76 7.02 11.13 -15.19
C SER A 76 6.02 10.06 -14.73
N VAL A 77 4.94 9.88 -15.50
CA VAL A 77 3.93 8.85 -15.28
C VAL A 77 4.10 7.73 -16.31
N LEU A 78 4.17 6.48 -15.87
CA LEU A 78 4.26 5.31 -16.74
C LEU A 78 2.86 4.72 -16.96
N CYS A 79 2.28 4.96 -18.14
CA CYS A 79 1.00 4.37 -18.53
C CYS A 79 1.21 2.99 -19.16
N LEU A 80 0.87 1.93 -18.44
CA LEU A 80 0.89 0.56 -18.95
C LEU A 80 -0.47 0.24 -19.59
N LYS A 81 -0.50 -0.16 -20.85
CA LYS A 81 -1.69 -0.81 -21.43
C LYS A 81 -1.78 -2.23 -20.89
N GLN A 82 -2.92 -2.60 -20.32
CA GLN A 82 -3.20 -4.00 -20.01
C GLN A 82 -3.23 -4.80 -21.32
N LYS A 83 -2.46 -5.87 -21.39
CA LYS A 83 -2.63 -6.88 -22.45
C LYS A 83 -3.84 -7.72 -22.06
N SER A 84 -4.86 -7.73 -22.91
CA SER A 84 -5.98 -8.67 -22.88
C SER A 84 -5.50 -10.08 -23.19
#